data_AF-A0A2P2IJX5-F1
#
_entry.id   AF-A0A2P2IJX5-F1
#
_cell.length_a   1.000
_cell.length_b   1.000
_cell.length_c   1.000
_cell.angle_alpha   90.00
_cell.angle_beta   90.00
_cell.angle_gamma   90.00
#
_symmetry.space_group_name_H-M   'P 1'
#
loop_
_entity.id
_entity.type
_entity.pdbx_description
1 polymer ?
#
loop_
_entity_poly.entity_id
_entity_poly.type
_entity_poly.pdbx_seq_one_letter_code
_entity_poly.pdbx_strand_id
1 'polypeptide(L)'
;MPGLCGKAAFSYVKSKDFWRQKETKKDILVKKEKGWYWHPSYDTRLNEPHSAISGIIGGTCAVCLDGRKSPITSESYDNGNISMRTGARSRLSADIFSSICYSFQHGKFRKYYGDLTRVDARLDVCSASALAKAVFNVFRKSSVANAENPLSSPRLNLILQQQIAGPIALRVDSKFSIGSSSGKRGPHMEDLIYSLSYSLRLLRSGKVVAWYSPKRKEGMIELRLFEF
;
A
#
# COMPACT_ATOMS: atom_id res chain seq x y z
N MET A 1 -17.53 -2.37 32.02
CA MET A 1 -18.31 -3.07 30.98
C MET A 1 -17.77 -2.71 29.62
N PRO A 2 -17.68 -3.65 28.67
CA PRO A 2 -17.09 -3.40 27.35
C PRO A 2 -17.99 -2.46 26.55
N GLY A 3 -17.44 -1.36 26.04
CA GLY A 3 -18.13 -0.50 25.08
C GLY A 3 -18.27 -1.22 23.73
N LEU A 4 -19.33 -0.91 22.97
CA LEU A 4 -19.53 -1.45 21.63
C LEU A 4 -18.86 -0.53 20.62
N CYS A 5 -17.86 -1.03 19.90
CA CYS A 5 -17.20 -0.30 18.82
C CYS A 5 -17.46 -0.97 17.46
N GLY A 6 -18.01 -0.22 16.52
CA GLY A 6 -18.10 -0.59 15.11
C GLY A 6 -17.07 0.17 14.27
N LYS A 7 -16.47 -0.49 13.29
CA LYS A 7 -15.60 0.13 12.28
C LYS A 7 -16.02 -0.34 10.90
N ALA A 8 -16.11 0.58 9.96
CA ALA A 8 -16.39 0.32 8.56
C ALA A 8 -15.35 1.02 7.68
N ALA A 9 -15.00 0.40 6.57
CA ALA A 9 -14.11 0.98 5.58
C ALA A 9 -14.62 0.69 4.17
N PHE A 10 -14.49 1.65 3.27
CA PHE A 10 -14.80 1.48 1.85
C PHE A 10 -13.64 2.04 1.02
N SER A 11 -13.38 1.44 -0.13
CA SER A 11 -12.35 1.91 -1.06
C SER A 11 -12.80 1.72 -2.51
N TYR A 12 -12.53 2.71 -3.33
CA TYR A 12 -12.71 2.67 -4.76
C TYR A 12 -11.34 2.72 -5.45
N VAL A 13 -11.11 1.77 -6.35
CA VAL A 13 -9.87 1.67 -7.14
C VAL A 13 -10.19 2.00 -8.59
N LYS A 14 -9.40 2.88 -9.19
CA LYS A 14 -9.46 3.17 -10.62
C LYS A 14 -8.06 3.06 -11.22
N SER A 15 -7.92 2.34 -12.31
CA SER A 15 -6.70 2.30 -13.10
C SER A 15 -6.97 2.72 -14.54
N LYS A 16 -5.95 3.31 -15.18
CA LYS A 16 -5.94 3.65 -16.58
C LYS A 16 -4.57 3.33 -17.16
N ASP A 17 -4.56 2.47 -18.17
CA ASP A 17 -3.37 2.12 -18.92
C ASP A 17 -3.15 3.21 -19.98
N PHE A 18 -1.99 3.87 -19.96
CA PHE A 18 -1.57 4.76 -21.04
C PHE A 18 -1.11 3.97 -22.26
N TRP A 19 -0.41 2.88 -21.99
CA TRP A 19 0.14 1.99 -23.01
C TRP A 19 0.19 0.58 -22.46
N ARG A 20 -0.16 -0.40 -23.29
CA ARG A 20 -0.05 -1.82 -22.96
C ARG A 20 0.09 -2.62 -24.24
N GLN A 21 1.12 -3.46 -24.29
CA GLN A 21 1.29 -4.39 -25.40
C GLN A 21 0.77 -5.76 -25.00
N LYS A 22 -0.41 -6.12 -25.53
CA LYS A 22 -0.99 -7.46 -25.31
C LYS A 22 -0.16 -8.51 -26.06
N GLU A 23 0.06 -9.65 -25.41
CA GLU A 23 0.78 -10.75 -26.03
C GLU A 23 -0.09 -11.42 -27.11
N THR A 24 0.47 -11.62 -28.31
CA THR A 24 -0.21 -12.30 -29.41
C THR A 24 0.29 -13.75 -29.52
N LYS A 25 -0.56 -14.69 -29.94
CA LYS A 25 -0.18 -16.12 -30.13
C LYS A 25 1.07 -16.31 -31.01
N LYS A 26 1.29 -15.40 -31.97
CA LYS A 26 2.46 -15.39 -32.86
C LYS A 26 3.76 -15.03 -32.12
N ASP A 27 3.69 -14.23 -31.07
CA ASP A 27 4.87 -13.85 -30.28
C ASP A 27 5.42 -15.06 -29.54
N ILE A 28 4.53 -15.92 -29.02
CA ILE A 28 4.88 -17.09 -28.20
C ILE A 28 5.56 -18.19 -29.05
N LEU A 29 5.21 -18.27 -30.34
CA LEU A 29 5.72 -19.25 -31.29
C LEU A 29 6.93 -18.71 -32.07
N VAL A 30 8.13 -19.16 -31.71
CA VAL A 30 9.36 -18.77 -32.40
C VAL A 30 9.67 -19.76 -33.52
N LYS A 31 9.72 -19.28 -34.76
CA LYS A 31 10.16 -20.09 -35.91
C LYS A 31 11.69 -20.18 -35.88
N LYS A 32 12.23 -21.37 -35.67
CA LYS A 32 13.65 -21.70 -35.90
C LYS A 32 13.76 -22.60 -37.14
N GLU A 33 14.98 -22.82 -37.61
CA GLU A 33 15.29 -23.64 -38.79
C GLU A 33 14.71 -25.06 -38.71
N LYS A 34 14.51 -25.60 -37.49
CA LYS A 34 13.95 -26.94 -37.22
C LYS A 34 12.44 -26.97 -36.90
N GLY A 35 11.72 -25.84 -37.03
CA GLY A 35 10.28 -25.77 -36.78
C GLY A 35 9.86 -24.69 -35.77
N TRP A 36 8.62 -24.77 -35.29
CA TRP A 36 8.03 -23.82 -34.35
C TRP A 36 8.29 -24.24 -32.90
N TYR A 37 8.89 -23.36 -32.11
CA TYR A 37 9.16 -23.59 -30.69
C TYR A 37 8.28 -22.71 -29.82
N TRP A 38 7.67 -23.31 -28.81
CA TRP A 38 6.93 -22.58 -27.78
C TRP A 38 7.93 -21.95 -26.79
N HIS A 39 7.95 -20.63 -26.73
CA HIS A 39 8.87 -19.89 -25.88
C HIS A 39 8.08 -18.86 -25.06
N PRO A 40 7.41 -19.24 -23.95
CA PRO A 40 6.62 -18.28 -23.13
C PRO A 40 7.53 -17.36 -22.31
N SER A 41 7.00 -16.29 -21.72
CA SER A 41 7.73 -15.57 -20.67
C SER A 41 8.06 -16.49 -19.49
N TYR A 42 9.04 -16.11 -18.66
CA TYR A 42 9.35 -16.83 -17.42
C TYR A 42 8.22 -16.71 -16.39
N ASP A 43 7.49 -15.59 -16.40
CA ASP A 43 6.27 -15.36 -15.62
C ASP A 43 5.19 -14.77 -16.53
N THR A 44 4.02 -15.42 -16.56
CA THR A 44 2.87 -15.03 -17.40
C THR A 44 2.30 -13.67 -16.98
N ARG A 45 2.54 -13.20 -15.74
CA ARG A 45 2.10 -11.87 -15.31
C ARG A 45 2.97 -10.73 -15.82
N LEU A 46 4.16 -11.06 -16.34
CA LEU A 46 5.16 -10.11 -16.81
C LEU A 46 5.36 -10.18 -18.33
N ASN A 47 4.48 -10.87 -19.05
CA ASN A 47 4.51 -10.98 -20.51
C ASN A 47 4.02 -9.70 -21.22
N GLU A 48 3.20 -8.89 -20.54
CA GLU A 48 2.58 -7.68 -21.08
C GLU A 48 3.22 -6.42 -20.50
N PRO A 49 4.17 -5.80 -21.21
CA PRO A 49 4.72 -4.52 -20.80
C PRO A 49 3.64 -3.45 -20.90
N HIS A 50 3.59 -2.59 -19.89
CA HIS A 50 2.56 -1.58 -19.75
C HIS A 50 3.07 -0.36 -18.99
N SER A 51 2.40 0.76 -19.22
CA SER A 51 2.52 1.99 -18.45
C SER A 51 1.11 2.34 -18.00
N ALA A 52 0.90 2.39 -16.69
CA ALA A 52 -0.42 2.62 -16.11
C ALA A 52 -0.34 3.55 -14.91
N ILE A 53 -1.40 4.33 -14.72
CA ILE A 53 -1.66 5.06 -13.49
C ILE A 53 -2.88 4.46 -12.81
N SER A 54 -2.77 4.25 -11.51
CA SER A 54 -3.85 3.77 -10.68
C SER A 54 -4.00 4.67 -9.45
N GLY A 55 -5.24 4.82 -9.02
CA GLY A 55 -5.60 5.61 -7.85
C GLY A 55 -6.56 4.81 -6.98
N ILE A 56 -6.41 4.95 -5.68
CA ILE A 56 -7.32 4.43 -4.67
C ILE A 56 -7.79 5.60 -3.83
N ILE A 57 -9.10 5.69 -3.61
CA ILE A 57 -9.68 6.63 -2.66
C ILE A 57 -10.62 5.83 -1.77
N GLY A 58 -10.51 5.98 -0.46
CA GLY A 58 -11.33 5.27 0.49
C GLY A 58 -11.60 6.07 1.76
N GLY A 59 -12.60 5.62 2.50
CA GLY A 59 -13.00 6.22 3.76
C GLY A 59 -13.08 5.17 4.87
N THR A 60 -12.77 5.58 6.09
CA THR A 60 -12.94 4.79 7.30
C THR A 60 -13.86 5.52 8.26
N CYS A 61 -14.82 4.83 8.85
CA CYS A 61 -15.69 5.34 9.90
C CYS A 61 -15.64 4.41 11.11
N ALA A 62 -15.47 4.97 12.30
CA ALA A 62 -15.45 4.26 13.56
C ALA A 62 -16.44 4.92 14.52
N VAL A 63 -17.28 4.10 15.15
CA VAL A 63 -18.23 4.53 16.17
C VAL A 63 -18.04 3.68 17.40
N CYS A 64 -17.72 4.30 18.53
CA CYS A 64 -17.66 3.64 19.83
C CYS A 64 -18.75 4.20 20.73
N LEU A 65 -19.62 3.32 21.21
CA LEU A 65 -20.65 3.58 22.20
C LEU A 65 -20.11 3.16 23.57
N ASP A 66 -19.86 4.15 24.44
CA ASP A 66 -19.43 3.89 25.80
C ASP A 66 -20.65 3.66 26.71
N GLY A 67 -20.72 2.47 27.32
CA GLY A 67 -21.83 2.02 28.17
C GLY A 67 -21.76 2.58 29.59
N ARG A 68 -21.45 3.87 29.77
CA ARG A 68 -21.37 4.48 31.10
C ARG A 68 -22.78 4.77 31.63
N LYS A 69 -23.36 3.81 32.38
CA LYS A 69 -24.37 4.13 33.40
C LYS A 69 -23.63 4.75 34.58
N SER A 70 -23.81 6.04 34.82
CA SER A 70 -23.42 6.65 36.09
C SER A 70 -24.36 6.15 37.19
N PRO A 71 -23.89 5.54 38.30
CA PRO A 71 -24.68 5.48 39.51
C PRO A 71 -24.52 6.86 40.17
N ILE A 72 -25.53 7.71 40.07
CA ILE A 72 -25.68 8.82 41.01
C ILE A 72 -26.74 8.33 42.00
N THR A 73 -26.26 7.84 43.14
CA THR A 73 -27.10 7.69 44.34
C THR A 73 -26.62 8.75 45.32
N SER A 74 -27.39 9.82 45.44
CA SER A 74 -27.54 10.58 46.68
C SER A 74 -28.69 11.57 46.48
N GLU A 75 -29.73 11.33 47.26
CA GLU A 75 -31.00 12.03 47.37
C GLU A 75 -30.83 13.50 47.79
N SER A 76 -31.66 14.41 47.27
CA SER A 76 -32.39 15.41 48.07
C SER A 76 -33.20 16.36 47.18
N TYR A 77 -34.52 16.30 47.36
CA TYR A 77 -35.56 17.34 47.27
C TYR A 77 -35.47 18.49 46.23
N ASP A 78 -36.48 18.45 45.36
CA ASP A 78 -37.37 19.54 44.97
C ASP A 78 -37.04 20.43 43.75
N ASN A 79 -38.15 20.76 43.09
CA ASN A 79 -38.36 21.76 42.06
C ASN A 79 -38.02 21.44 40.59
N GLY A 80 -39.06 21.64 39.76
CA GLY A 80 -39.14 21.18 38.38
C GLY A 80 -38.13 21.82 37.44
N ASN A 81 -37.45 20.96 36.70
CA ASN A 81 -36.90 21.24 35.38
C ASN A 81 -36.64 19.90 34.68
N ILE A 82 -37.36 19.66 33.58
CA ILE A 82 -37.13 18.50 32.70
C ILE A 82 -35.77 18.72 32.03
N SER A 83 -34.70 18.28 32.70
CA SER A 83 -33.35 18.24 32.12
C SER A 83 -33.16 16.90 31.41
N MET A 84 -33.61 16.87 30.16
CA MET A 84 -33.34 15.77 29.24
C MET A 84 -31.84 15.75 28.90
N ARG A 85 -31.00 14.98 29.62
CA ARG A 85 -29.61 14.77 29.20
C ARG A 85 -28.90 13.58 29.83
N THR A 86 -29.39 12.37 29.57
CA THR A 86 -28.62 11.13 29.81
C THR A 86 -27.68 10.88 28.61
N GLY A 87 -26.60 11.65 28.53
CA GLY A 87 -25.68 11.63 27.40
C GLY A 87 -24.76 10.41 27.43
N ALA A 88 -25.14 9.32 26.75
CA ALA A 88 -24.19 8.31 26.30
C ALA A 88 -23.12 8.99 25.43
N ARG A 89 -21.86 9.05 25.87
CA ARG A 89 -20.77 9.62 25.07
C ARG A 89 -20.44 8.64 23.95
N SER A 90 -20.92 8.92 22.74
CA SER A 90 -20.46 8.25 21.52
C SER A 90 -19.22 8.96 20.98
N ARG A 91 -18.17 8.19 20.64
CA ARG A 91 -17.01 8.69 19.89
C ARG A 91 -17.18 8.29 18.44
N LEU A 92 -17.44 9.26 17.56
CA LEU A 92 -17.48 9.08 16.11
C LEU A 92 -16.19 9.64 15.50
N SER A 93 -15.53 8.84 14.66
CA SER A 93 -14.34 9.22 13.91
C SER A 93 -14.52 8.82 12.46
N ALA A 94 -14.32 9.75 11.54
CA ALA A 94 -14.34 9.51 10.11
C ALA A 94 -13.08 10.08 9.48
N ASP A 95 -12.50 9.36 8.53
CA ASP A 95 -11.27 9.75 7.86
C ASP A 95 -11.25 9.24 6.42
N ILE A 96 -10.46 9.90 5.58
CA ILE A 96 -10.30 9.55 4.16
C ILE A 96 -8.84 9.20 3.94
N PHE A 97 -8.60 8.11 3.23
CA PHE A 97 -7.27 7.72 2.75
C PHE A 97 -7.28 7.72 1.23
N SER A 98 -6.13 8.04 0.63
CA SER A 98 -5.94 7.96 -0.80
C SER A 98 -4.56 7.42 -1.14
N SER A 99 -4.44 6.83 -2.31
CA SER A 99 -3.20 6.31 -2.85
C SER A 99 -3.15 6.58 -4.34
N ILE A 100 -2.00 6.99 -4.87
CA ILE A 100 -1.75 7.13 -6.30
C ILE A 100 -0.52 6.29 -6.62
N CYS A 101 -0.62 5.42 -7.62
CA CYS A 101 0.45 4.54 -8.04
C CYS A 101 0.66 4.68 -9.56
N TYR A 102 1.90 4.91 -9.95
CA TYR A 102 2.36 4.87 -11.33
C TYR A 102 3.21 3.62 -11.52
N SER A 103 2.83 2.76 -12.45
CA SER A 103 3.54 1.52 -12.78
C SER A 103 4.04 1.57 -14.21
N PHE A 104 5.33 1.36 -14.39
CA PHE A 104 5.98 1.27 -15.69
C PHE A 104 6.75 -0.04 -15.78
N GLN A 105 6.41 -0.87 -16.76
CA GLN A 105 7.09 -2.12 -17.04
C GLN A 105 7.61 -2.11 -18.48
N HIS A 106 8.92 -2.32 -18.60
CA HIS A 106 9.61 -2.51 -19.85
C HIS A 106 9.96 -3.98 -20.06
N GLY A 107 9.64 -4.47 -21.27
CA GLY A 107 9.95 -5.80 -21.77
C GLY A 107 9.06 -6.94 -21.24
N LYS A 108 9.26 -8.14 -21.81
CA LYS A 108 8.32 -9.27 -21.74
C LYS A 108 8.82 -10.42 -20.86
N PHE A 109 9.94 -10.23 -20.15
CA PHE A 109 10.57 -11.20 -19.25
C PHE A 109 10.73 -12.61 -19.87
N ARG A 110 11.37 -12.65 -21.03
CA ARG A 110 11.50 -13.81 -21.91
C ARG A 110 12.93 -14.07 -22.34
N LYS A 111 13.71 -13.02 -22.61
CA LYS A 111 15.14 -13.17 -22.96
C LYS A 111 15.96 -13.52 -21.74
N TYR A 112 17.17 -14.03 -21.98
CA TYR A 112 18.10 -14.41 -20.92
C TYR A 112 18.63 -13.23 -20.11
N TYR A 113 18.69 -12.01 -20.64
CA TYR A 113 19.27 -10.87 -19.93
C TYR A 113 18.57 -9.57 -20.34
N GLY A 114 18.42 -8.65 -19.38
CA GLY A 114 17.99 -7.26 -19.63
C GLY A 114 16.59 -7.08 -20.22
N ASP A 115 15.70 -8.06 -20.07
CA ASP A 115 14.36 -8.05 -20.69
C ASP A 115 13.24 -7.60 -19.78
N LEU A 116 13.49 -7.50 -18.47
CA LEU A 116 12.50 -6.97 -17.53
C LEU A 116 13.13 -5.86 -16.70
N THR A 117 12.54 -4.69 -16.82
CA THR A 117 12.75 -3.58 -15.90
C THR A 117 11.38 -3.02 -15.57
N ARG A 118 11.04 -2.97 -14.28
CA ARG A 118 9.77 -2.47 -13.80
C ARG A 118 10.00 -1.48 -12.66
N VAL A 119 9.27 -0.40 -12.70
CA VAL A 119 9.32 0.69 -11.73
C VAL A 119 7.89 0.99 -11.33
N ASP A 120 7.57 0.81 -10.06
CA ASP A 120 6.29 1.23 -9.48
C ASP A 120 6.55 2.30 -8.43
N ALA A 121 5.94 3.47 -8.60
CA ALA A 121 6.01 4.58 -7.67
C ALA A 121 4.62 4.83 -7.08
N ARG A 122 4.48 4.65 -5.77
CA ARG A 122 3.21 4.76 -5.05
C ARG A 122 3.29 5.81 -3.96
N LEU A 123 2.36 6.75 -3.97
CA LEU A 123 2.19 7.77 -2.94
C LEU A 123 0.92 7.47 -2.15
N ASP A 124 1.06 7.19 -0.86
CA ASP A 124 -0.02 6.90 0.08
C ASP A 124 -0.25 8.08 1.03
N VAL A 125 -1.51 8.50 1.14
CA VAL A 125 -2.01 9.41 2.16
C VAL A 125 -2.89 8.61 3.11
N CYS A 126 -2.37 8.29 4.29
CA CYS A 126 -3.06 7.42 5.25
C CYS A 126 -4.26 8.09 5.93
N SER A 127 -4.26 9.42 6.04
CA SER A 127 -5.31 10.20 6.72
C SER A 127 -5.35 11.62 6.19
N ALA A 128 -6.42 11.98 5.49
CA ALA A 128 -6.64 13.35 5.02
C ALA A 128 -6.82 14.32 6.19
N SER A 129 -7.52 13.89 7.25
CA SER A 129 -7.77 14.72 8.43
C SER A 129 -6.50 14.99 9.25
N ALA A 130 -5.62 13.99 9.42
CA ALA A 130 -4.35 14.17 10.11
C ALA A 130 -3.36 14.96 9.26
N LEU A 131 -3.32 14.73 7.94
CA LEU A 131 -2.51 15.51 7.00
C LEU A 131 -2.92 16.99 7.02
N ALA A 132 -4.22 17.29 6.91
CA ALA A 132 -4.72 18.66 6.94
C ALA A 132 -4.33 19.35 8.26
N LYS A 133 -4.55 18.69 9.41
CA LYS A 133 -4.13 19.23 10.72
C LYS A 133 -2.63 19.51 10.78
N ALA A 134 -1.80 18.61 10.26
CA ALA A 134 -0.35 18.83 10.22
C ALA A 134 0.03 20.03 9.35
N VAL A 135 -0.55 20.14 8.16
CA VAL A 135 -0.31 21.28 7.25
C VAL A 135 -0.78 22.59 7.88
N PHE A 136 -1.99 22.64 8.44
CA PHE A 136 -2.50 23.82 9.16
C PHE A 136 -1.61 24.23 10.32
N ASN A 137 -1.13 23.28 11.14
CA ASN A 137 -0.24 23.57 12.26
C ASN A 137 1.12 24.11 11.81
N VAL A 138 1.66 23.62 10.69
CA VAL A 138 2.91 24.15 10.09
C VAL A 138 2.72 25.59 9.61
N PHE A 139 1.61 25.89 8.93
CA PHE A 139 1.32 27.25 8.46
C PHE A 139 1.03 28.23 9.62
N ARG A 140 0.50 27.77 10.75
CA ARG A 140 0.12 28.63 11.88
C ARG A 140 1.25 28.98 12.86
N LYS A 141 2.50 28.55 12.61
CA LYS A 141 3.68 28.81 13.47
C LYS A 141 3.49 28.51 14.97
N SER A 142 2.53 27.67 15.36
CA SER A 142 2.35 27.29 16.76
C SER A 142 3.26 26.10 17.08
N SER A 143 4.35 26.33 17.80
CA SER A 143 5.29 25.32 18.29
C SER A 143 4.72 24.46 19.42
N VAL A 144 3.46 24.04 19.33
CA VAL A 144 2.92 23.08 20.29
C VAL A 144 3.34 21.72 19.81
N ALA A 145 4.38 21.19 20.45
CA ALA A 145 4.88 19.82 20.32
C ALA A 145 3.76 18.83 20.66
N ASN A 146 2.85 18.62 19.72
CA ASN A 146 1.87 17.54 19.78
C ASN A 146 2.49 16.33 19.13
N ALA A 147 2.48 15.20 19.87
CA ALA A 147 2.99 13.91 19.44
C ALA A 147 2.72 13.68 17.94
N GLU A 148 3.80 13.45 17.19
CA GLU A 148 3.75 13.26 15.74
C GLU A 148 2.84 12.08 15.43
N ASN A 149 1.64 12.36 14.91
CA ASN A 149 0.76 11.30 14.46
C ASN A 149 1.36 10.73 13.18
N PRO A 150 1.79 9.45 13.14
CA PRO A 150 2.40 8.83 11.95
C PRO A 150 1.44 8.79 10.75
N LEU A 151 0.14 8.99 11.00
CA LEU A 151 -0.92 9.10 10.00
C LEU A 151 -0.90 10.45 9.26
N SER A 152 -0.20 11.46 9.77
CA SER A 152 -0.17 12.81 9.21
C SER A 152 0.85 13.00 8.10
N SER A 153 1.83 12.11 7.95
CA SER A 153 2.85 12.20 6.90
C SER A 153 2.50 11.33 5.69
N PRO A 154 2.54 11.88 4.46
CA PRO A 154 2.40 11.05 3.26
C PRO A 154 3.59 10.09 3.14
N ARG A 155 3.34 8.92 2.56
CA ARG A 155 4.31 7.85 2.39
C ARG A 155 4.54 7.58 0.91
N LEU A 156 5.80 7.52 0.51
CA LEU A 156 6.22 7.18 -0.84
C LEU A 156 6.84 5.78 -0.82
N ASN A 157 6.22 4.82 -1.52
CA ASN A 157 6.79 3.51 -1.77
C ASN A 157 7.32 3.48 -3.21
N LEU A 158 8.61 3.18 -3.37
CA LEU A 158 9.24 2.99 -4.67
C LEU A 158 9.69 1.54 -4.78
N ILE A 159 9.16 0.85 -5.78
CA ILE A 159 9.49 -0.53 -6.10
C ILE A 159 10.25 -0.55 -7.42
N LEU A 160 11.46 -1.07 -7.39
CA LEU A 160 12.28 -1.33 -8.56
C LEU A 160 12.41 -2.83 -8.73
N GLN A 161 12.12 -3.35 -9.92
CA GLN A 161 12.28 -4.75 -10.24
C GLN A 161 13.07 -4.90 -11.54
N GLN A 162 14.19 -5.60 -11.49
CA GLN A 162 15.10 -5.78 -12.60
C GLN A 162 15.48 -7.25 -12.75
N GLN A 163 15.44 -7.75 -13.98
CA GLN A 163 15.97 -9.08 -14.29
C GLN A 163 17.50 -9.07 -14.20
N ILE A 164 18.04 -10.06 -13.49
CA ILE A 164 19.49 -10.31 -13.44
C ILE A 164 19.85 -11.26 -14.58
N ALA A 165 19.31 -12.47 -14.56
CA ALA A 165 19.66 -13.53 -15.50
C ALA A 165 18.52 -14.54 -15.61
N GLY A 166 18.09 -14.82 -16.83
CA GLY A 166 17.00 -15.74 -17.17
C GLY A 166 15.78 -15.56 -16.26
N PRO A 167 15.36 -16.59 -15.52
CA PRO A 167 14.20 -16.53 -14.63
C PRO A 167 14.43 -15.73 -13.33
N ILE A 168 15.64 -15.22 -13.08
CA ILE A 168 15.99 -14.53 -11.83
C ILE A 168 15.72 -13.03 -11.97
N ALA A 169 14.88 -12.50 -11.09
CA ALA A 169 14.65 -11.07 -10.97
C ALA A 169 14.86 -10.58 -9.54
N LEU A 170 15.61 -9.49 -9.41
CA LEU A 170 15.78 -8.75 -8.18
C LEU A 170 14.69 -7.68 -8.10
N ARG A 171 14.11 -7.54 -6.93
CA ARG A 171 13.16 -6.50 -6.59
C ARG A 171 13.63 -5.78 -5.33
N VAL A 172 13.57 -4.47 -5.33
CA VAL A 172 13.87 -3.61 -4.20
C VAL A 172 12.64 -2.78 -3.92
N ASP A 173 12.09 -2.91 -2.72
CA ASP A 173 10.97 -2.11 -2.24
C ASP A 173 11.49 -1.14 -1.18
N SER A 174 11.31 0.14 -1.42
CA SER A 174 11.81 1.21 -0.56
C SER A 174 10.66 2.10 -0.14
N LYS A 175 10.52 2.32 1.17
CA LYS A 175 9.43 3.08 1.75
C LYS A 175 9.97 4.31 2.45
N PHE A 176 9.47 5.48 2.06
CA PHE A 176 9.86 6.77 2.60
C PHE A 176 8.66 7.47 3.22
N SER A 177 8.83 8.06 4.39
CA SER A 177 7.88 9.01 4.98
C SER A 177 8.31 10.43 4.61
N ILE A 178 7.39 11.23 4.06
CA ILE A 178 7.62 12.62 3.62
C ILE A 178 7.31 13.63 4.75
N GLY A 179 7.16 13.15 5.99
CA GLY A 179 6.92 13.99 7.17
C GLY A 179 8.21 14.56 7.76
N SER A 180 8.10 15.77 8.33
CA SER A 180 9.16 16.32 9.19
C SER A 180 9.05 15.65 10.56
N SER A 181 10.01 14.79 10.92
CA SER A 181 10.18 14.38 12.31
C SER A 181 10.99 15.41 13.09
N SER A 182 10.77 15.49 14.39
CA SER A 182 11.30 16.53 15.29
C SER A 182 12.81 16.70 15.10
N GLY A 183 13.20 17.78 14.43
CA GLY A 183 14.59 18.21 14.27
C GLY A 183 15.29 17.85 12.96
N LYS A 184 14.73 16.99 12.09
CA LYS A 184 15.33 16.69 10.76
C LYS A 184 14.34 16.97 9.63
N ARG A 185 14.62 18.03 8.88
CA ARG A 185 13.86 18.43 7.69
C ARG A 185 14.24 17.49 6.53
N GLY A 186 13.37 16.56 6.15
CA GLY A 186 13.59 15.76 4.94
C GLY A 186 12.86 14.42 4.91
N PRO A 187 12.83 13.74 3.74
CA PRO A 187 12.26 12.41 3.60
C PRO A 187 13.08 11.41 4.43
N HIS A 188 12.39 10.65 5.28
CA HIS A 188 13.00 9.60 6.09
C HIS A 188 12.66 8.23 5.50
N MET A 189 13.67 7.39 5.29
CA MET A 189 13.46 6.01 4.84
C MET A 189 12.85 5.21 5.99
N GLU A 190 11.61 4.74 5.89
CA GLU A 190 10.96 3.89 6.89
C GLU A 190 11.48 2.46 6.78
N ASP A 191 11.43 1.87 5.59
CA ASP A 191 11.72 0.45 5.35
C ASP A 191 12.41 0.25 4.00
N LEU A 192 13.19 -0.83 3.91
CA LEU A 192 13.87 -1.26 2.70
C LEU A 192 13.84 -2.78 2.67
N ILE A 193 13.31 -3.35 1.60
CA ILE A 193 13.17 -4.79 1.42
C ILE A 193 13.84 -5.17 0.11
N TYR A 194 14.78 -6.10 0.20
CA TYR A 194 15.39 -6.75 -0.95
C TYR A 194 14.71 -8.08 -1.18
N SER A 195 14.26 -8.32 -2.40
CA SER A 195 13.57 -9.55 -2.78
C SER A 195 14.24 -10.15 -4.01
N LEU A 196 14.63 -11.42 -3.93
CA LEU A 196 15.13 -12.20 -5.04
C LEU A 196 14.06 -13.20 -5.46
N SER A 197 13.67 -13.16 -6.72
CA SER A 197 12.65 -14.05 -7.27
C SER A 197 13.24 -14.95 -8.35
N TYR A 198 12.86 -16.22 -8.33
CA TYR A 198 13.15 -17.21 -9.36
C TYR A 198 11.83 -17.71 -9.94
N SER A 199 11.56 -17.36 -11.20
CA SER A 199 10.32 -17.73 -11.89
C SER A 199 10.42 -19.10 -12.55
N LEU A 200 9.49 -19.99 -12.20
CA LEU A 200 9.40 -21.34 -12.71
C LEU A 200 8.57 -21.36 -13.99
N ARG A 201 9.25 -21.29 -15.14
CA ARG A 201 8.63 -21.27 -16.47
C ARG A 201 7.61 -22.40 -16.72
N LEU A 202 7.88 -23.58 -16.17
CA LEU A 202 6.99 -24.76 -16.29
C LEU A 202 5.65 -24.57 -15.58
N LEU A 203 5.62 -23.74 -14.53
CA LEU A 203 4.45 -23.50 -13.69
C LEU A 203 3.70 -22.21 -14.07
N ARG A 204 3.97 -21.66 -15.26
CA ARG A 204 3.38 -20.42 -15.84
C ARG A 204 3.61 -19.13 -15.02
N SER A 205 3.18 -19.09 -13.76
CA SER A 205 3.37 -17.97 -12.82
C SER A 205 3.95 -18.42 -11.47
N GLY A 206 4.27 -19.71 -11.32
CA GLY A 206 4.95 -20.20 -10.11
C GLY A 206 6.32 -19.54 -9.93
N LYS A 207 6.65 -19.12 -8.71
CA LYS A 207 7.95 -18.52 -8.39
C LYS A 207 8.35 -18.75 -6.95
N VAL A 208 9.66 -18.83 -6.73
CA VAL A 208 10.26 -18.78 -5.39
C VAL A 208 10.69 -17.34 -5.15
N VAL A 209 10.30 -16.74 -4.04
CA VAL A 209 10.67 -15.39 -3.65
C VAL A 209 11.34 -15.44 -2.29
N ALA A 210 12.62 -15.12 -2.24
CA ALA A 210 13.30 -14.83 -0.98
C ALA A 210 13.26 -13.32 -0.76
N TRP A 211 12.88 -12.86 0.43
CA TRP A 211 12.96 -11.45 0.78
C TRP A 211 13.69 -11.25 2.10
N TYR A 212 14.31 -10.07 2.24
CA TYR A 212 15.07 -9.67 3.41
C TYR A 212 14.90 -8.17 3.66
N SER A 213 14.56 -7.80 4.89
CA SER A 213 14.53 -6.41 5.36
C SER A 213 15.71 -6.17 6.30
N PRO A 214 16.75 -5.40 5.90
CA PRO A 214 17.90 -5.12 6.76
C PRO A 214 17.52 -4.36 8.03
N LYS A 215 16.49 -3.51 7.95
CA LYS A 215 16.03 -2.71 9.08
C LYS A 215 15.37 -3.56 10.16
N ARG A 216 14.60 -4.57 9.75
CA ARG A 216 13.93 -5.50 10.66
C ARG A 216 14.83 -6.65 11.08
N LYS A 217 15.90 -6.92 10.32
CA LYS A 217 16.76 -8.11 10.43
C LYS A 217 15.96 -9.40 10.26
N GLU A 218 14.96 -9.36 9.40
CA GLU A 218 14.05 -10.47 9.12
C GLU A 218 14.10 -10.82 7.64
N GLY A 219 13.94 -12.10 7.33
CA GLY A 219 13.81 -12.58 5.98
C GLY A 219 12.95 -13.83 5.93
N MET A 220 12.38 -14.09 4.76
CA MET A 220 11.53 -15.25 4.52
C MET A 220 11.70 -15.71 3.08
N ILE A 221 11.49 -17.01 2.87
CA ILE A 221 11.44 -17.62 1.56
C ILE A 221 10.00 -18.10 1.35
N GLU A 222 9.37 -17.59 0.31
CA GLU A 222 8.01 -17.92 -0.09
C GLU A 222 8.04 -18.70 -1.39
N LEU A 223 7.37 -19.84 -1.42
CA LEU A 223 7.03 -20.52 -2.67
C LEU A 223 5.61 -20.11 -3.06
N ARG A 224 5.46 -19.41 -4.18
CA ARG A 224 4.17 -19.01 -4.73
C ARG A 224 3.85 -19.92 -5.90
N LEU A 225 2.80 -20.72 -5.75
CA LEU A 225 2.28 -21.61 -6.78
C LEU A 225 0.87 -21.15 -7.17
N PHE A 226 0.48 -21.36 -8.43
CA PHE A 226 -0.89 -21.11 -8.91
C PHE A 226 -1.40 -19.66 -8.68
N GLU A 227 -0.52 -18.68 -8.88
CA GLU A 227 -0.92 -17.28 -8.95
C GLU A 227 -1.69 -17.04 -10.28
N PHE A 228 -2.99 -17.34 -10.29
CA PHE A 228 -3.89 -17.08 -11.43
C PHE A 228 -4.25 -15.60 -11.55
#